data_AF-A0AAW2RU57-F1
#
_entry.id   AF-A0AAW2RU57-F1
#
_cell.length_a   1.000
_cell.length_b   1.000
_cell.length_c   1.000
_cell.angle_alpha   90.00
_cell.angle_beta   90.00
_cell.angle_gamma   90.00
#
_symmetry.space_group_name_H-M   'P 1'
#
loop_
_entity.id
_entity.type
_entity.pdbx_description
1 polymer ?
#
loop_
_entity_poly.entity_id
_entity_poly.type
_entity_poly.pdbx_seq_one_letter_code
_entity_poly.pdbx_strand_id
1 'polypeptide(L)'
;MLPSIRASRTLRHGLNVIKPTSLCMHVLGESYIKLQNARPLKLYHSIGRTQKISEFFIPREDYTLKKDVAKANWMITKLCREGNLSEARELFEEMPERDVISWTALISGYVKRGLVQEARELFDRGDAEKNVVTWTAMMSGYWKTGRVSEAEKLFDEMPDKNVVAWNTMIDGYVRSDRIEQALELFERMEDRNVVSWNMVISGLVNCGRVEEAREFFYQMPTRNVISWTILISGFARNGRVDEARLLFDRIPDRNVVSWNAMISGYAQNMRLGEAYCLFERMPVKDVQSWNTMITGFY
;
A
#
# COMPACT_ATOMS: atom_id res chain seq x y z
N MET A 1 -50.41 -44.04 -55.99
CA MET A 1 -50.16 -44.31 -54.55
C MET A 1 -48.74 -43.87 -54.24
N LEU A 2 -48.56 -42.98 -53.25
CA LEU A 2 -47.33 -42.81 -52.44
C LEU A 2 -47.00 -44.15 -51.73
N PRO A 3 -45.80 -44.40 -51.14
CA PRO A 3 -44.87 -43.49 -50.40
C PRO A 3 -43.37 -43.77 -50.71
N SER A 4 -42.29 -43.27 -50.07
CA SER A 4 -41.88 -42.11 -49.28
C SER A 4 -40.36 -42.23 -48.96
N ILE A 5 -39.65 -41.10 -48.86
CA ILE A 5 -38.57 -40.77 -47.87
C ILE A 5 -37.08 -41.18 -48.11
N ARG A 6 -36.26 -40.12 -48.35
CA ARG A 6 -34.90 -39.72 -47.83
C ARG A 6 -33.67 -40.65 -48.05
N ALA A 7 -32.41 -40.19 -48.17
CA ALA A 7 -31.76 -38.88 -48.18
C ALA A 7 -30.24 -38.98 -48.55
N SER A 8 -29.68 -37.86 -49.03
CA SER A 8 -28.36 -37.25 -48.68
C SER A 8 -27.06 -37.49 -49.51
N ARG A 9 -26.55 -36.33 -49.99
CA ARG A 9 -25.15 -35.81 -50.09
C ARG A 9 -24.13 -36.41 -51.07
N THR A 10 -23.66 -35.55 -52.01
CA THR A 10 -22.26 -35.08 -52.26
C THR A 10 -22.24 -34.21 -53.55
N LEU A 11 -21.86 -32.91 -53.52
CA LEU A 11 -20.54 -32.24 -53.61
C LEU A 11 -19.86 -32.21 -55.00
N ARG A 12 -19.66 -30.99 -55.56
CA ARG A 12 -18.47 -30.40 -56.26
C ARG A 12 -18.93 -29.29 -57.24
N HIS A 13 -18.62 -28.01 -56.96
CA HIS A 13 -17.41 -27.22 -57.30
C HIS A 13 -17.58 -26.33 -58.54
N GLY A 14 -17.34 -25.02 -58.36
CA GLY A 14 -17.19 -24.00 -59.41
C GLY A 14 -16.66 -22.71 -58.79
N LEU A 15 -15.39 -22.41 -59.07
CA LEU A 15 -14.59 -21.28 -58.57
C LEU A 15 -15.08 -19.94 -59.10
N ASN A 16 -15.01 -18.87 -58.28
CA ASN A 16 -15.01 -17.49 -58.76
C ASN A 16 -13.86 -16.70 -58.10
N VAL A 17 -13.14 -15.99 -58.95
CA VAL A 17 -11.92 -15.20 -58.68
C VAL A 17 -12.30 -13.85 -58.08
N ILE A 18 -11.72 -13.47 -56.93
CA ILE A 18 -11.78 -12.10 -56.38
C ILE A 18 -10.34 -11.66 -56.04
N LYS A 19 -9.91 -10.53 -56.61
CA LYS A 19 -8.61 -9.88 -56.36
C LYS A 19 -8.52 -9.32 -54.93
N PRO A 20 -7.37 -9.36 -54.23
CA PRO A 20 -7.24 -8.74 -52.92
C PRO A 20 -7.03 -7.22 -53.03
N THR A 21 -7.87 -6.46 -52.32
CA THR A 21 -7.70 -5.02 -52.03
C THR A 21 -6.70 -4.82 -50.88
N SER A 22 -6.04 -3.65 -50.87
CA SER A 22 -4.89 -3.24 -50.06
C SER A 22 -5.02 -3.26 -48.54
N LEU A 23 -6.14 -3.73 -47.97
CA LEU A 23 -6.38 -3.78 -46.53
C LEU A 23 -5.79 -5.04 -45.86
N CYS A 24 -5.43 -6.07 -46.64
CA CYS A 24 -4.94 -7.35 -46.11
C CYS A 24 -3.43 -7.37 -45.81
N MET A 25 -2.64 -6.42 -46.32
CA MET A 25 -1.19 -6.36 -46.08
C MET A 25 -0.80 -5.79 -44.71
N HIS A 26 -1.63 -4.95 -44.08
CA HIS A 26 -1.33 -4.39 -42.76
C HIS A 26 -1.51 -5.41 -41.62
N VAL A 27 -2.53 -6.27 -41.71
CA VAL A 27 -2.80 -7.32 -40.71
C VAL A 27 -1.78 -8.46 -40.79
N LEU A 28 -1.23 -8.72 -41.98
CA LEU A 28 -0.17 -9.71 -42.17
C LEU A 28 1.19 -9.23 -41.66
N GLY A 29 1.46 -7.91 -41.64
CA GLY A 29 2.71 -7.35 -41.13
C GLY A 29 2.88 -7.49 -39.61
N GLU A 30 1.83 -7.25 -38.83
CA GLU A 30 1.86 -7.41 -37.35
C GLU A 30 1.95 -8.88 -36.93
N SER A 31 1.36 -9.78 -37.73
CA SER A 31 1.46 -11.22 -37.55
C SER A 31 2.88 -11.74 -37.86
N TYR A 32 3.59 -11.11 -38.81
CA TYR A 32 4.92 -11.52 -39.24
C TYR A 32 6.02 -11.11 -38.24
N ILE A 33 5.86 -10.00 -37.53
CA ILE A 33 6.84 -9.54 -36.52
C ILE A 33 6.77 -10.38 -35.24
N LYS A 34 5.60 -10.92 -34.88
CA LYS A 34 5.46 -11.86 -33.75
C LYS A 34 6.02 -13.27 -34.04
N LEU A 35 6.34 -13.59 -35.29
CA LEU A 35 6.89 -14.91 -35.67
C LEU A 35 8.42 -15.00 -35.62
N GLN A 36 9.15 -13.88 -35.44
CA GLN A 36 10.62 -13.90 -35.48
C GLN A 36 11.31 -14.42 -34.20
N ASN A 37 10.57 -14.63 -33.11
CA ASN A 37 11.13 -15.10 -31.83
C ASN A 37 10.74 -16.54 -31.41
N ALA A 38 10.22 -17.36 -32.33
CA ALA A 38 9.90 -18.75 -32.04
C ALA A 38 11.07 -19.69 -32.43
N ARG A 39 11.80 -20.22 -31.44
CA ARG A 39 12.71 -21.37 -31.67
C ARG A 39 11.91 -22.68 -31.60
N PRO A 40 11.98 -23.57 -32.62
CA PRO A 40 11.29 -24.86 -32.55
C PRO A 40 12.06 -25.81 -31.62
N LEU A 41 11.41 -26.31 -30.57
CA LEU A 41 11.93 -27.42 -29.77
C LEU A 41 11.50 -28.74 -30.43
N LYS A 42 12.47 -29.45 -31.04
CA LYS A 42 12.29 -30.85 -31.46
C LYS A 42 12.46 -31.75 -30.24
N LEU A 43 11.39 -32.37 -29.77
CA LEU A 43 11.47 -33.47 -28.81
C LEU A 43 11.26 -34.79 -29.56
N TYR A 44 12.33 -35.58 -29.64
CA TYR A 44 12.29 -36.95 -30.13
C TYR A 44 11.73 -37.85 -29.02
N HIS A 45 10.57 -38.45 -29.25
CA HIS A 45 10.19 -39.67 -28.56
C HIS A 45 10.07 -40.81 -29.57
N SER A 46 10.93 -41.80 -29.39
CA SER A 46 11.03 -42.99 -30.22
C SER A 46 10.06 -44.06 -29.74
N ILE A 47 8.82 -44.10 -30.22
CA ILE A 47 8.01 -45.33 -30.18
C ILE A 47 7.13 -45.41 -31.42
N GLY A 48 7.41 -46.40 -32.29
CA GLY A 48 6.42 -47.06 -33.15
C GLY A 48 5.98 -46.32 -34.42
N ARG A 49 6.33 -46.91 -35.57
CA ARG A 49 5.90 -46.59 -36.95
C ARG A 49 4.47 -46.02 -37.06
N THR A 50 4.34 -44.72 -37.31
CA THR A 50 3.51 -44.06 -38.37
C THR A 50 3.58 -42.54 -38.16
N GLN A 51 4.20 -41.82 -39.10
CA GLN A 51 4.23 -40.36 -39.11
C GLN A 51 2.84 -39.80 -39.39
N LYS A 52 2.19 -39.24 -38.37
CA LYS A 52 1.09 -38.29 -38.54
C LYS A 52 1.42 -37.07 -37.67
N ILE A 53 1.80 -35.99 -38.34
CA ILE A 53 2.01 -34.68 -37.70
C ILE A 53 0.61 -34.10 -37.46
N SER A 54 0.10 -34.24 -36.23
CA SER A 54 -1.01 -33.41 -35.78
C SER A 54 -0.40 -32.19 -35.09
N GLU A 55 -0.42 -31.05 -35.77
CA GLU A 55 -0.13 -29.76 -35.14
C GLU A 55 -1.26 -29.43 -34.15
N PHE A 56 -1.02 -29.72 -32.88
CA PHE A 56 -1.81 -29.14 -31.80
C PHE A 56 -1.21 -27.79 -31.44
N PHE A 57 -1.88 -26.72 -31.87
CA PHE A 57 -1.60 -25.37 -31.45
C PHE A 57 -2.21 -25.17 -30.06
N ILE A 58 -1.41 -25.33 -29.01
CA ILE A 58 -1.78 -24.87 -27.67
C ILE A 58 -1.34 -23.41 -27.60
N PRO A 59 -2.24 -22.43 -27.44
CA PRO A 59 -1.84 -21.05 -27.15
C PRO A 59 -1.00 -21.06 -25.88
N ARG A 60 0.31 -20.81 -26.01
CA ARG A 60 1.18 -20.53 -24.86
C ARG A 60 0.99 -19.06 -24.49
N GLU A 61 -0.15 -18.73 -23.88
CA GLU A 61 -0.36 -17.39 -23.33
C GLU A 61 -0.18 -17.41 -21.80
N ASP A 62 0.59 -16.41 -21.34
CA ASP A 62 0.61 -15.75 -20.02
C ASP A 62 1.36 -16.34 -18.82
N TYR A 63 1.51 -17.66 -18.67
CA TYR A 63 2.00 -18.17 -17.36
C TYR A 63 3.49 -17.91 -17.09
N THR A 64 4.35 -18.00 -18.11
CA THR A 64 5.79 -17.73 -17.97
C THR A 64 6.07 -16.24 -17.82
N LEU A 65 5.38 -15.41 -18.60
CA LEU A 65 5.55 -13.95 -18.59
C LEU A 65 5.17 -13.35 -17.24
N LYS A 66 4.05 -13.77 -16.63
CA LYS A 66 3.66 -13.33 -15.27
C LYS A 66 4.65 -13.74 -14.19
N LYS A 67 5.28 -14.92 -14.33
CA LYS A 67 6.32 -15.37 -13.40
C LYS A 67 7.60 -14.52 -13.53
N ASP A 68 7.91 -14.10 -14.75
CA ASP A 68 9.05 -13.24 -15.04
C ASP A 68 8.82 -11.82 -14.52
N VAL A 69 7.62 -11.24 -14.69
CA VAL A 69 7.22 -9.95 -14.09
C VAL A 69 7.26 -10.00 -12.56
N ALA A 70 6.71 -11.05 -11.94
CA ALA A 70 6.73 -11.20 -10.49
C ALA A 70 8.18 -11.32 -9.94
N LYS A 71 9.05 -12.02 -10.66
CA LYS A 71 10.47 -12.13 -10.32
C LYS A 71 11.19 -10.77 -10.45
N ALA A 72 10.91 -10.03 -11.52
CA ALA A 72 11.46 -8.68 -11.72
C ALA A 72 10.99 -7.72 -10.61
N ASN A 73 9.70 -7.74 -10.25
CA ASN A 73 9.15 -6.93 -9.15
C ASN A 73 9.81 -7.23 -7.81
N TRP A 74 10.09 -8.50 -7.53
CA TRP A 74 10.83 -8.89 -6.33
C TRP A 74 12.27 -8.37 -6.36
N MET A 75 12.97 -8.49 -7.50
CA MET A 75 14.33 -7.96 -7.67
C MET A 75 14.36 -6.44 -7.52
N ILE A 76 13.45 -5.70 -8.14
CA ILE A 76 13.32 -4.24 -7.99
C ILE A 76 13.14 -3.88 -6.51
N THR A 77 12.20 -4.54 -5.82
CA THR A 77 11.95 -4.29 -4.39
C THR A 77 13.20 -4.57 -3.54
N LYS A 78 13.94 -5.63 -3.86
CA LYS A 78 15.19 -5.98 -3.17
C LYS A 78 16.27 -4.92 -3.42
N LEU A 79 16.52 -4.55 -4.66
CA LEU A 79 17.50 -3.54 -5.05
C LEU A 79 17.20 -2.17 -4.42
N CYS A 80 15.93 -1.76 -4.38
CA CYS A 80 15.53 -0.54 -3.67
C CYS A 80 15.84 -0.58 -2.17
N ARG A 81 15.67 -1.75 -1.52
CA ARG A 81 16.03 -1.94 -0.11
C ARG A 81 17.54 -1.92 0.12
N GLU A 82 18.32 -2.45 -0.82
CA GLU A 82 19.78 -2.45 -0.76
C GLU A 82 20.36 -1.05 -1.10
N GLY A 83 19.59 -0.21 -1.80
CA GLY A 83 19.97 1.17 -2.16
C GLY A 83 20.47 1.30 -3.60
N ASN A 84 20.51 0.20 -4.35
CA ASN A 84 20.90 0.16 -5.76
C ASN A 84 19.75 0.64 -6.66
N LEU A 85 19.36 1.90 -6.52
CA LEU A 85 18.23 2.46 -7.28
C LEU A 85 18.49 2.57 -8.78
N SER A 86 19.75 2.76 -9.20
CA SER A 86 20.12 2.77 -10.62
C SER A 86 19.87 1.41 -11.27
N GLU A 87 20.36 0.33 -10.67
CA GLU A 87 20.14 -1.05 -11.15
C GLU A 87 18.64 -1.42 -11.12
N ALA A 88 17.91 -0.96 -10.08
CA ALA A 88 16.47 -1.15 -10.01
C ALA A 88 15.74 -0.45 -11.16
N ARG A 89 16.20 0.75 -11.56
CA ARG A 89 15.65 1.49 -12.69
C ARG A 89 16.01 0.85 -14.02
N GLU A 90 17.26 0.42 -14.22
CA GLU A 90 17.69 -0.29 -15.43
C GLU A 90 16.84 -1.56 -15.64
N LEU A 91 16.72 -2.39 -14.60
CA LEU A 91 15.88 -3.58 -14.64
C LEU A 91 14.42 -3.24 -14.97
N PHE A 92 13.90 -2.16 -14.40
CA PHE A 92 12.55 -1.69 -14.69
C PHE A 92 12.37 -1.20 -16.14
N GLU A 93 13.35 -0.51 -16.72
CA GLU A 93 13.31 -0.08 -18.14
C GLU A 93 13.49 -1.25 -19.12
N GLU A 94 14.16 -2.33 -18.71
CA GLU A 94 14.28 -3.56 -19.50
C GLU A 94 13.01 -4.43 -19.51
N MET A 95 12.08 -4.21 -18.58
CA MET A 95 10.85 -5.02 -18.50
C MET A 95 9.96 -4.83 -19.75
N PRO A 96 9.57 -5.93 -20.43
CA PRO A 96 8.69 -5.85 -21.60
C PRO A 96 7.26 -5.46 -21.21
N GLU A 97 6.80 -5.93 -20.05
CA GLU A 97 5.50 -5.57 -19.47
C GLU A 97 5.71 -5.10 -18.03
N ARG A 98 5.00 -4.03 -17.65
CA ARG A 98 5.03 -3.44 -16.31
C ARG A 98 3.62 -3.38 -15.80
N ASP A 99 3.43 -3.87 -14.59
CA ASP A 99 2.17 -3.79 -13.88
C ASP A 99 2.24 -2.71 -12.78
N VAL A 100 1.08 -2.39 -12.19
CA VAL A 100 0.95 -1.53 -11.00
C VAL A 100 2.01 -1.84 -9.93
N ILE A 101 2.37 -3.11 -9.71
CA ILE A 101 3.34 -3.51 -8.69
C ILE A 101 4.75 -3.03 -9.06
N SER A 102 5.14 -3.18 -10.33
CA SER A 102 6.42 -2.69 -10.88
C SER A 102 6.59 -1.20 -10.60
N TRP A 103 5.58 -0.40 -10.97
CA TRP A 103 5.54 1.05 -10.76
C TRP A 103 5.57 1.42 -9.28
N THR A 104 4.72 0.77 -8.48
CA THR A 104 4.61 1.02 -7.04
C THR A 104 5.92 0.74 -6.32
N ALA A 105 6.59 -0.37 -6.65
CA ALA A 105 7.84 -0.78 -6.03
C ALA A 105 8.95 0.26 -6.29
N LEU A 106 9.11 0.69 -7.53
CA LEU A 106 10.16 1.63 -7.91
C LEU A 106 9.90 3.03 -7.35
N ILE A 107 8.69 3.58 -7.52
CA ILE A 107 8.30 4.90 -6.98
C ILE A 107 8.46 4.93 -5.46
N SER A 108 7.95 3.90 -4.76
CA SER A 108 8.10 3.80 -3.30
C SER A 108 9.56 3.66 -2.88
N GLY A 109 10.39 3.00 -3.69
CA GLY A 109 11.82 2.86 -3.48
C GLY A 109 12.53 4.22 -3.50
N TYR A 110 12.29 5.01 -4.54
CA TYR A 110 12.82 6.37 -4.67
C TYR A 110 12.37 7.28 -3.52
N VAL A 111 11.07 7.30 -3.22
CA VAL A 111 10.51 8.07 -2.09
C VAL A 111 11.18 7.72 -0.77
N LYS A 112 11.36 6.42 -0.47
CA LYS A 112 11.98 5.98 0.80
C LYS A 112 13.42 6.45 0.96
N ARG A 113 14.12 6.72 -0.15
CA ARG A 113 15.50 7.23 -0.15
C ARG A 113 15.57 8.76 -0.22
N GLY A 114 14.43 9.46 -0.22
CA GLY A 114 14.37 10.92 -0.30
C GLY A 114 14.56 11.48 -1.72
N LEU A 115 14.68 10.61 -2.72
CA LEU A 115 14.78 10.96 -4.14
C LEU A 115 13.39 11.21 -4.73
N VAL A 116 12.70 12.21 -4.18
CA VAL A 116 11.29 12.50 -4.50
C VAL A 116 11.13 13.07 -5.90
N GLN A 117 12.16 13.70 -6.47
CA GLN A 117 12.09 14.27 -7.81
C GLN A 117 12.07 13.17 -8.88
N GLU A 118 12.93 12.17 -8.73
CA GLU A 118 13.03 11.00 -9.59
C GLU A 118 11.77 10.14 -9.46
N ALA A 119 11.22 10.03 -8.24
CA ALA A 119 9.92 9.42 -8.04
C ALA A 119 8.80 10.18 -8.77
N ARG A 120 8.86 11.51 -8.80
CA ARG A 120 7.89 12.37 -9.50
C ARG A 120 7.99 12.22 -11.01
N GLU A 121 9.19 12.15 -11.57
CA GLU A 121 9.40 11.88 -12.99
C GLU A 121 8.75 10.57 -13.43
N LEU A 122 8.94 9.50 -12.64
CA LEU A 122 8.29 8.21 -12.91
C LEU A 122 6.77 8.27 -12.71
N PHE A 123 6.31 9.04 -11.74
CA PHE A 123 4.89 9.21 -11.47
C PHE A 123 4.18 9.95 -12.61
N ASP A 124 4.73 11.03 -13.15
CA ASP A 124 4.09 11.84 -14.19
C ASP A 124 4.11 11.21 -15.58
N ARG A 125 4.84 10.10 -15.76
CA ARG A 125 4.85 9.35 -17.03
C ARG A 125 3.42 8.97 -17.47
N GLY A 126 3.13 9.15 -18.75
CA GLY A 126 1.81 8.87 -19.33
C GLY A 126 1.44 7.39 -19.33
N ASP A 127 2.43 6.50 -19.34
CA ASP A 127 2.28 5.04 -19.24
C ASP A 127 2.29 4.52 -17.79
N ALA A 128 2.41 5.40 -16.80
CA ALA A 128 2.48 4.99 -15.40
C ALA A 128 1.11 4.57 -14.86
N GLU A 129 1.00 3.30 -14.47
CA GLU A 129 -0.16 2.78 -13.76
C GLU A 129 -0.10 3.19 -12.28
N LYS A 130 -1.00 4.09 -11.89
CA LYS A 130 -1.07 4.65 -10.54
C LYS A 130 -2.20 3.99 -9.75
N ASN A 131 -1.92 3.66 -8.50
CA ASN A 131 -2.93 3.21 -7.53
C ASN A 131 -2.83 4.06 -6.24
N VAL A 132 -3.73 3.82 -5.28
CA VAL A 132 -3.70 4.53 -3.99
C VAL A 132 -2.32 4.49 -3.32
N VAL A 133 -1.59 3.37 -3.45
CA VAL A 133 -0.26 3.21 -2.83
C VAL A 133 0.76 4.13 -3.49
N THR A 134 0.76 4.30 -4.82
CA THR A 134 1.67 5.25 -5.51
C THR A 134 1.38 6.69 -5.11
N TRP A 135 0.10 7.08 -5.05
CA TRP A 135 -0.31 8.43 -4.63
C TRP A 135 0.13 8.71 -3.19
N THR A 136 -0.21 7.83 -2.25
CA THR A 136 0.12 8.00 -0.82
C THR A 136 1.62 7.92 -0.55
N ALA A 137 2.37 7.11 -1.29
CA ALA A 137 3.84 7.09 -1.22
C ALA A 137 4.41 8.45 -1.63
N MET A 138 4.00 8.99 -2.78
CA MET A 138 4.46 10.30 -3.26
C MET A 138 4.12 11.43 -2.28
N MET A 139 2.89 11.47 -1.77
CA MET A 139 2.47 12.42 -0.74
C MET A 139 3.35 12.33 0.52
N SER A 140 3.60 11.10 1.01
CA SER A 140 4.49 10.89 2.17
C SER A 140 5.93 11.36 1.90
N GLY A 141 6.42 11.18 0.67
CA GLY A 141 7.71 11.71 0.23
C GLY A 141 7.78 13.24 0.30
N TYR A 142 6.75 13.91 -0.20
CA TYR A 142 6.66 15.37 -0.13
C TYR A 142 6.59 15.89 1.31
N TRP A 143 5.80 15.24 2.17
CA TRP A 143 5.78 15.56 3.61
C TRP A 143 7.16 15.44 4.25
N LYS A 144 7.88 14.34 4.01
CA LYS A 144 9.23 14.12 4.56
C LYS A 144 10.27 15.13 4.07
N THR A 145 10.10 15.66 2.87
CA THR A 145 11.01 16.67 2.28
C THR A 145 10.56 18.10 2.56
N GLY A 146 9.48 18.30 3.33
CA GLY A 146 8.94 19.63 3.67
C GLY A 146 8.21 20.33 2.52
N ARG A 147 7.97 19.65 1.39
CA ARG A 147 7.29 20.21 0.21
C ARG A 147 5.76 20.12 0.36
N VAL A 148 5.21 20.80 1.37
CA VAL A 148 3.80 20.69 1.77
C VAL A 148 2.83 21.01 0.62
N SER A 149 3.07 22.11 -0.12
CA SER A 149 2.19 22.52 -1.22
C SER A 149 2.13 21.51 -2.36
N GLU A 150 3.18 20.73 -2.58
CA GLU A 150 3.18 19.66 -3.60
C GLU A 150 2.40 18.44 -3.11
N ALA A 151 2.42 18.14 -1.80
CA ALA A 151 1.58 17.10 -1.22
C ALA A 151 0.08 17.45 -1.32
N GLU A 152 -0.27 18.73 -1.08
CA GLU A 152 -1.64 19.25 -1.20
C GLU A 152 -2.15 19.16 -2.64
N LYS A 153 -1.36 19.66 -3.62
CA LYS A 153 -1.72 19.54 -5.05
C LYS A 153 -1.93 18.08 -5.46
N LEU A 154 -1.01 17.20 -5.06
CA LEU A 154 -1.09 15.79 -5.41
C LEU A 154 -2.31 15.10 -4.77
N PHE A 155 -2.68 15.51 -3.56
CA PHE A 155 -3.92 15.05 -2.94
C PHE A 155 -5.13 15.49 -3.75
N ASP A 156 -5.20 16.77 -4.15
CA ASP A 156 -6.31 17.30 -4.93
C ASP A 156 -6.44 16.65 -6.31
N GLU A 157 -5.31 16.38 -6.98
CA GLU A 157 -5.23 15.66 -8.27
C GLU A 157 -5.66 14.19 -8.18
N MET A 158 -5.66 13.59 -6.99
CA MET A 158 -6.03 12.19 -6.81
C MET A 158 -7.51 11.96 -7.20
N PRO A 159 -7.80 11.06 -8.16
CA PRO A 159 -9.17 10.84 -8.66
C PRO A 159 -10.12 10.35 -7.55
N ASP A 160 -9.69 9.33 -6.80
CA ASP A 160 -10.48 8.70 -5.74
C ASP A 160 -9.74 8.75 -4.40
N LYS A 161 -10.13 9.69 -3.54
CA LYS A 161 -9.52 9.90 -2.22
C LYS A 161 -10.13 8.95 -1.20
N ASN A 162 -9.46 7.84 -0.93
CA ASN A 162 -9.90 6.91 0.11
C ASN A 162 -9.36 7.29 1.51
N VAL A 163 -9.83 6.59 2.55
CA VAL A 163 -9.46 6.86 3.96
C VAL A 163 -7.93 6.84 4.18
N VAL A 164 -7.17 6.05 3.41
CA VAL A 164 -5.70 5.99 3.52
C VAL A 164 -5.07 7.30 3.02
N ALA A 165 -5.57 7.87 1.93
CA ALA A 165 -5.11 9.16 1.41
C ALA A 165 -5.38 10.30 2.39
N TRP A 166 -6.60 10.37 2.94
CA TRP A 166 -6.96 11.35 3.97
C TRP A 166 -6.08 11.23 5.22
N ASN A 167 -5.89 10.01 5.74
CA ASN A 167 -5.04 9.76 6.89
C ASN A 167 -3.57 10.15 6.62
N THR A 168 -3.09 9.98 5.39
CA THR A 168 -1.73 10.41 4.99
C THR A 168 -1.58 11.93 5.06
N MET A 169 -2.60 12.70 4.65
CA MET A 169 -2.58 14.16 4.78
C MET A 169 -2.66 14.62 6.23
N ILE A 170 -3.56 14.04 7.01
CA ILE A 170 -3.72 14.36 8.44
C ILE A 170 -2.41 14.09 9.20
N ASP A 171 -1.79 12.92 9.01
CA ASP A 171 -0.48 12.60 9.61
C ASP A 171 0.61 13.59 9.20
N GLY A 172 0.63 14.00 7.93
CA GLY A 172 1.56 15.01 7.42
C GLY A 172 1.43 16.37 8.11
N TYR A 173 0.20 16.88 8.26
CA TYR A 173 -0.06 18.13 8.98
C TYR A 173 0.26 18.02 10.47
N VAL A 174 -0.14 16.92 11.12
CA VAL A 174 0.13 16.67 12.54
C VAL A 174 1.64 16.67 12.82
N ARG A 175 2.45 16.04 11.97
CA ARG A 175 3.93 16.03 12.12
C ARG A 175 4.60 17.35 11.79
N SER A 176 3.91 18.23 11.08
CA SER A 176 4.40 19.57 10.72
C SER A 176 3.93 20.65 11.70
N ASP A 177 3.41 20.25 12.86
CA ASP A 177 2.80 21.13 13.88
C ASP A 177 1.66 22.03 13.34
N ARG A 178 0.97 21.56 12.30
CA ARG A 178 -0.12 22.26 11.60
C ARG A 178 -1.47 21.66 11.96
N ILE A 179 -1.79 21.65 13.25
CA ILE A 179 -2.96 20.93 13.78
C ILE A 179 -4.29 21.49 13.26
N GLU A 180 -4.41 22.80 13.03
CA GLU A 180 -5.65 23.40 12.52
C GLU A 180 -6.00 22.88 11.13
N GLN A 181 -5.02 22.81 10.21
CA GLN A 181 -5.24 22.23 8.89
C GLN A 181 -5.58 20.73 8.96
N ALA A 182 -5.02 20.00 9.94
CA ALA A 182 -5.37 18.61 10.16
C ALA A 182 -6.84 18.45 10.62
N LEU A 183 -7.33 19.35 11.47
CA LEU A 183 -8.73 19.37 11.92
C LEU A 183 -9.67 19.74 10.77
N GLU A 184 -9.33 20.75 9.97
CA GLU A 184 -10.11 21.13 8.79
C GLU A 184 -10.25 19.97 7.79
N LEU A 185 -9.16 19.23 7.54
CA LEU A 185 -9.22 18.03 6.70
C LEU A 185 -10.03 16.92 7.33
N PHE A 186 -9.89 16.70 8.63
CA PHE A 186 -10.65 15.68 9.35
C PHE A 186 -12.16 15.96 9.28
N GLU A 187 -12.57 17.22 9.38
CA GLU A 187 -13.98 17.57 9.25
C GLU A 187 -14.54 17.35 7.84
N ARG A 188 -13.70 17.54 6.81
CA ARG A 188 -14.05 17.25 5.41
C ARG A 188 -14.14 15.76 5.09
N MET A 189 -13.68 14.86 5.96
CA MET A 189 -13.78 13.42 5.74
C MET A 189 -15.21 12.92 5.95
N GLU A 190 -15.79 12.30 4.92
CA GLU A 190 -17.08 11.62 4.99
C GLU A 190 -17.00 10.33 5.84
N ASP A 191 -15.99 9.49 5.57
CA ASP A 191 -15.78 8.22 6.26
C ASP A 191 -14.58 8.28 7.22
N ARG A 192 -14.87 8.34 8.52
CA ARG A 192 -13.86 8.42 9.58
C ARG A 192 -13.71 7.06 10.26
N ASN A 193 -12.50 6.51 10.26
CA ASN A 193 -12.19 5.27 10.98
C ASN A 193 -11.39 5.53 12.26
N VAL A 194 -11.18 4.50 13.07
CA VAL A 194 -10.43 4.59 14.34
C VAL A 194 -9.03 5.19 14.15
N VAL A 195 -8.39 4.96 12.99
CA VAL A 195 -7.07 5.52 12.67
C VAL A 195 -7.15 7.03 12.48
N SER A 196 -8.12 7.52 11.72
CA SER A 196 -8.34 8.96 11.49
C SER A 196 -8.55 9.71 12.81
N TRP A 197 -9.42 9.18 13.69
CA TRP A 197 -9.66 9.74 15.02
C TRP A 197 -8.39 9.76 15.88
N ASN A 198 -7.66 8.63 15.93
CA ASN A 198 -6.44 8.53 16.73
C ASN A 198 -5.35 9.51 16.26
N MET A 199 -5.25 9.77 14.95
CA MET A 199 -4.28 10.75 14.41
C MET A 199 -4.57 12.16 14.90
N VAL A 200 -5.82 12.61 14.84
CA VAL A 200 -6.22 13.94 15.32
C VAL A 200 -6.03 14.07 16.83
N ILE A 201 -6.49 13.08 17.60
CA ILE A 201 -6.32 13.08 19.06
C ILE A 201 -4.83 13.11 19.43
N SER A 202 -3.99 12.33 18.76
CA SER A 202 -2.54 12.35 18.98
C SER A 202 -1.93 13.70 18.64
N GLY A 203 -2.38 14.35 17.55
CA GLY A 203 -1.92 15.67 17.17
C GLY A 203 -2.30 16.73 18.20
N LEU A 204 -3.55 16.76 18.65
CA LEU A 204 -4.04 17.66 19.70
C LEU A 204 -3.25 17.48 21.01
N VAL A 205 -3.00 16.22 21.41
CA VAL A 205 -2.18 15.89 22.58
C VAL A 205 -0.76 16.45 22.44
N ASN A 206 -0.12 16.29 21.28
CA ASN A 206 1.24 16.76 21.05
C ASN A 206 1.34 18.29 21.06
N CYS A 207 0.28 19.00 20.64
CA CYS A 207 0.18 20.45 20.75
C CYS A 207 -0.23 20.95 22.15
N GLY A 208 -0.41 20.06 23.12
CA GLY A 208 -0.84 20.40 24.49
C GLY A 208 -2.33 20.68 24.64
N ARG A 209 -3.13 20.59 23.57
CA ARG A 209 -4.60 20.80 23.54
C ARG A 209 -5.36 19.56 24.03
N VAL A 210 -5.01 19.07 25.22
CA VAL A 210 -5.49 17.79 25.74
C VAL A 210 -7.00 17.79 26.03
N GLU A 211 -7.62 18.94 26.31
CA GLU A 211 -9.07 18.99 26.51
C GLU A 211 -9.87 18.82 25.23
N GLU A 212 -9.42 19.39 24.12
CA GLU A 212 -10.01 19.12 22.82
C GLU A 212 -9.76 17.66 22.42
N ALA A 213 -8.56 17.12 22.70
CA ALA A 213 -8.28 15.71 22.46
C ALA A 213 -9.25 14.79 23.23
N ARG A 214 -9.64 15.17 24.45
CA ARG A 214 -10.65 14.48 25.26
C ARG A 214 -12.04 14.59 24.62
N GLU A 215 -12.42 15.75 24.12
CA GLU A 215 -13.71 15.94 23.43
C GLU A 215 -13.81 15.06 22.18
N PHE A 216 -12.80 15.08 21.31
CA PHE A 216 -12.72 14.21 20.14
C PHE A 216 -12.76 12.73 20.54
N PHE A 217 -12.05 12.35 21.60
CA PHE A 217 -12.10 10.99 22.12
C PHE A 217 -13.51 10.56 22.53
N TYR A 218 -14.32 11.45 23.11
CA TYR A 218 -15.71 11.16 23.48
C TYR A 218 -16.68 11.14 22.28
N GLN A 219 -16.33 11.78 21.17
CA GLN A 219 -17.10 11.70 19.92
C GLN A 219 -16.85 10.40 19.13
N MET A 220 -15.74 9.70 19.39
CA MET A 220 -15.40 8.44 18.70
C MET A 220 -16.52 7.39 18.82
N PRO A 221 -17.04 6.84 17.71
CA PRO A 221 -18.04 5.77 17.76
C PRO A 221 -17.49 4.48 18.38
N THR A 222 -16.26 4.13 18.03
CA THR A 222 -15.56 2.92 18.49
C THR A 222 -14.17 3.28 18.98
N ARG A 223 -13.78 2.80 20.15
CA ARG A 223 -12.48 3.06 20.78
C ARG A 223 -11.71 1.77 20.90
N ASN A 224 -10.43 1.80 20.57
CA ASN A 224 -9.53 0.68 20.84
C ASN A 224 -8.50 1.07 21.92
N VAL A 225 -7.66 0.12 22.32
CA VAL A 225 -6.64 0.36 23.33
C VAL A 225 -5.68 1.50 22.93
N ILE A 226 -5.43 1.69 21.63
CA ILE A 226 -4.58 2.78 21.14
C ILE A 226 -5.22 4.14 21.45
N SER A 227 -6.53 4.31 21.21
CA SER A 227 -7.27 5.54 21.53
C SER A 227 -7.12 5.91 23.01
N TRP A 228 -7.27 4.93 23.91
CA TRP A 228 -7.11 5.14 25.35
C TRP A 228 -5.67 5.51 25.72
N THR A 229 -4.70 4.79 25.18
CA THR A 229 -3.28 5.02 25.45
C THR A 229 -2.83 6.42 25.03
N ILE A 230 -3.26 6.91 23.86
CA ILE A 230 -2.93 8.27 23.39
C ILE A 230 -3.40 9.30 24.42
N LEU A 231 -4.64 9.17 24.90
CA LEU A 231 -5.21 10.13 25.83
C LEU A 231 -4.56 10.05 27.22
N ILE A 232 -4.30 8.84 27.73
CA ILE A 232 -3.58 8.61 29.00
C ILE A 232 -2.19 9.25 28.96
N SER A 233 -1.41 8.99 27.90
CA SER A 233 -0.09 9.59 27.74
C SER A 233 -0.17 11.11 27.61
N GLY A 234 -1.21 11.64 26.96
CA GLY A 234 -1.43 13.09 26.87
C GLY A 234 -1.70 13.76 28.21
N PHE A 235 -2.63 13.21 29.01
CA PHE A 235 -2.91 13.72 30.35
C PHE A 235 -1.68 13.62 31.27
N ALA A 236 -0.96 12.50 31.21
CA ALA A 236 0.24 12.32 32.02
C ALA A 236 1.36 13.32 31.67
N ARG A 237 1.62 13.56 30.37
CA ARG A 237 2.63 14.54 29.92
C ARG A 237 2.30 15.98 30.34
N ASN A 238 1.02 16.29 30.56
CA ASN A 238 0.54 17.59 31.01
C ASN A 238 0.39 17.72 32.53
N GLY A 239 0.99 16.83 33.32
CA GLY A 239 0.93 16.91 34.78
C GLY A 239 -0.36 16.35 35.41
N ARG A 240 -1.34 15.95 34.59
CA ARG A 240 -2.69 15.55 35.02
C ARG A 240 -2.79 14.02 35.16
N VAL A 241 -1.84 13.46 35.89
CA VAL A 241 -1.68 12.00 36.00
C VAL A 241 -2.85 11.30 36.71
N ASP A 242 -3.55 11.99 37.61
CA ASP A 242 -4.76 11.46 38.24
C ASP A 242 -5.90 11.24 37.23
N GLU A 243 -6.06 12.12 36.24
CA GLU A 243 -7.03 11.93 35.17
C GLU A 243 -6.60 10.83 34.20
N ALA A 244 -5.30 10.72 33.93
CA ALA A 244 -4.74 9.60 33.19
C ALA A 244 -5.06 8.26 33.89
N ARG A 245 -4.98 8.21 35.23
CA ARG A 245 -5.36 7.04 36.04
C ARG A 245 -6.83 6.68 35.86
N LEU A 246 -7.73 7.67 35.95
CA LEU A 246 -9.17 7.46 35.78
C LEU A 246 -9.48 6.89 34.38
N LEU A 247 -8.80 7.38 33.34
CA LEU A 247 -8.96 6.84 31.98
C LEU A 247 -8.42 5.41 31.88
N PHE A 248 -7.25 5.13 32.47
CA PHE A 248 -6.68 3.79 32.52
C PHE A 248 -7.62 2.79 33.22
N ASP A 249 -8.32 3.21 34.28
CA ASP A 249 -9.29 2.39 35.01
C ASP A 249 -10.56 2.06 34.19
N ARG A 250 -10.85 2.82 33.14
CA ARG A 250 -12.01 2.60 32.27
C ARG A 250 -11.74 1.74 31.04
N ILE A 251 -10.48 1.35 30.79
CA ILE A 251 -10.13 0.46 29.67
C ILE A 251 -10.76 -0.93 29.92
N PRO A 252 -11.62 -1.44 29.01
CA PRO A 252 -12.24 -2.77 29.17
C PRO A 252 -11.20 -3.89 29.17
N ASP A 253 -10.37 -3.94 28.12
CA ASP A 253 -9.33 -4.95 27.92
C ASP A 253 -7.95 -4.29 27.87
N ARG A 254 -7.23 -4.34 28.99
CA ARG A 254 -5.89 -3.75 29.09
C ARG A 254 -4.86 -4.69 28.49
N ASN A 255 -3.96 -4.15 27.69
CA ASN A 255 -2.78 -4.84 27.20
C ASN A 255 -1.50 -4.21 27.75
N VAL A 256 -0.37 -4.87 27.54
CA VAL A 256 0.97 -4.42 27.95
C VAL A 256 1.23 -2.94 27.60
N VAL A 257 0.80 -2.49 26.42
CA VAL A 257 0.97 -1.10 25.97
C VAL A 257 0.22 -0.11 26.87
N SER A 258 -1.03 -0.39 27.24
CA SER A 258 -1.80 0.47 28.14
C SER A 258 -1.20 0.54 29.55
N TRP A 259 -0.68 -0.58 30.07
CA TRP A 259 0.01 -0.61 31.36
C TRP A 259 1.29 0.24 31.33
N ASN A 260 2.12 0.04 30.29
CA ASN A 260 3.35 0.79 30.10
C ASN A 260 3.06 2.30 30.01
N ALA A 261 2.03 2.72 29.27
CA ALA A 261 1.67 4.12 29.15
C ALA A 261 1.34 4.78 30.50
N MET A 262 0.61 4.09 31.38
CA MET A 262 0.27 4.61 32.71
C MET A 262 1.47 4.60 33.66
N ILE A 263 2.29 3.55 33.64
CA ILE A 263 3.52 3.44 34.45
C ILE A 263 4.50 4.55 34.06
N SER A 264 4.75 4.75 32.76
CA SER A 264 5.56 5.86 32.25
C SER A 264 4.97 7.21 32.66
N GLY A 265 3.64 7.35 32.63
CA GLY A 265 2.96 8.56 33.08
C GLY A 265 3.23 8.87 34.56
N TYR A 266 3.18 7.88 35.44
CA TYR A 266 3.55 8.07 36.85
C TYR A 266 5.02 8.40 37.04
N ALA A 267 5.92 7.72 36.32
CA ALA A 267 7.36 7.98 36.40
C ALA A 267 7.70 9.42 35.99
N GLN A 268 7.13 9.91 34.88
CA GLN A 268 7.32 11.29 34.40
C GLN A 268 6.83 12.36 35.38
N ASN A 269 5.86 12.01 36.22
CA ASN A 269 5.28 12.90 37.24
C ASN A 269 5.89 12.69 38.63
N MET A 270 7.02 11.99 38.74
CA MET A 270 7.71 11.69 40.01
C MET A 270 6.86 10.91 41.03
N ARG A 271 5.81 10.21 40.59
CA ARG A 271 4.93 9.37 41.43
C ARG A 271 5.39 7.92 41.41
N LEU A 272 6.66 7.70 41.76
CA LEU A 272 7.33 6.40 41.62
C LEU A 272 6.69 5.27 42.47
N GLY A 273 6.10 5.62 43.62
CA GLY A 273 5.37 4.65 44.45
C GLY A 273 4.14 4.08 43.72
N GLU A 274 3.36 4.93 43.06
CA GLU A 274 2.22 4.49 42.25
C GLU A 274 2.68 3.75 40.99
N ALA A 275 3.76 4.19 40.35
CA ALA A 275 4.37 3.48 39.23
C ALA A 275 4.75 2.05 39.62
N TYR A 276 5.40 1.87 40.77
CA TYR A 276 5.80 0.56 41.30
C TYR A 276 4.61 -0.32 41.66
N CYS A 277 3.63 0.22 42.40
CA CYS A 277 2.40 -0.50 42.71
C CYS A 277 1.67 -0.97 41.45
N LEU A 278 1.67 -0.16 40.39
CA LEU A 278 1.03 -0.54 39.14
C LEU A 278 1.83 -1.57 38.34
N PHE A 279 3.16 -1.46 38.34
CA PHE A 279 4.07 -2.43 37.72
C PHE A 279 3.95 -3.82 38.36
N GLU A 280 3.86 -3.91 39.69
CA GLU A 280 3.67 -5.18 40.39
C GLU A 280 2.38 -5.87 39.98
N ARG A 281 1.28 -5.10 39.83
CA ARG A 281 -0.04 -5.60 39.40
C ARG A 281 -0.12 -5.99 37.92
N MET A 282 0.88 -5.64 37.11
CA MET A 282 0.91 -5.94 35.69
C MET A 282 1.07 -7.45 35.44
N PRO A 283 0.15 -8.10 34.70
CA PRO A 283 0.16 -9.57 34.52
C PRO A 283 1.38 -10.08 33.75
N VAL A 284 1.83 -9.33 32.74
CA VAL A 284 2.96 -9.66 31.87
C VAL A 284 3.84 -8.44 31.78
N LYS A 285 5.12 -8.58 32.15
CA LYS A 285 6.12 -7.51 32.13
C LYS A 285 7.03 -7.70 30.91
N ASP A 286 7.22 -6.65 30.14
CA ASP A 286 8.11 -6.63 28.98
C ASP A 286 9.35 -5.76 29.23
N VAL A 287 10.29 -5.76 28.28
CA VAL A 287 11.53 -4.97 28.38
C VAL A 287 11.23 -3.49 28.62
N GLN A 288 10.18 -2.95 28.01
CA GLN A 288 9.80 -1.55 28.17
C GLN A 288 9.33 -1.24 29.60
N SER A 289 8.53 -2.12 30.21
CA SER A 289 8.06 -1.96 31.59
C SER A 289 9.23 -1.92 32.57
N TRP A 290 10.22 -2.82 32.43
CA TRP A 290 11.43 -2.83 33.25
C TRP A 290 12.29 -1.57 33.04
N ASN A 291 12.52 -1.19 31.78
CA ASN A 291 13.29 0.01 31.46
C ASN A 291 12.67 1.26 32.08
N THR A 292 11.34 1.40 32.00
CA THR A 292 10.62 2.54 32.57
C THR A 292 10.84 2.63 34.08
N MET A 293 10.82 1.50 34.79
CA MET A 293 11.05 1.45 36.23
C MET A 293 12.49 1.81 36.58
N ILE A 294 13.47 1.26 35.86
CA ILE A 294 14.89 1.58 36.07
C ILE A 294 15.15 3.08 35.85
N THR A 295 14.62 3.65 34.76
CA THR A 295 14.77 5.08 34.46
C THR A 295 14.02 5.99 35.41
N GLY A 296 12.95 5.51 36.06
CA GLY A 296 12.21 6.30 37.03
C GLY A 296 12.90 6.41 38.39
N PHE A 297 13.69 5.40 38.77
CA PHE A 297 14.37 5.34 40.08
C PHE A 297 15.81 5.85 40.09
N TYR A 298 16.37 6.22 38.93
CA TYR A 298 17.72 6.77 38.78
C TYR A 298 17.66 8.24 38.42
#